data_AF-A0A932XYA0-F1
#
_entry.id   AF-A0A932XYA0-F1
#
_cell.length_a   1.000
_cell.length_b   1.000
_cell.length_c   1.000
_cell.angle_alpha   90.00
_cell.angle_beta   90.00
_cell.angle_gamma   90.00
#
_symmetry.space_group_name_H-M   'P 1'
#
loop_
_entity.id
_entity.type
_entity.pdbx_description
1 polymer ?
#
loop_
_entity_poly.entity_id
_entity_poly.type
_entity_poly.pdbx_seq_one_letter_code
_entity_poly.pdbx_strand_id
1 'polypeptide(L)'
;MFKFQLAIIALVTLLFSGILLSVFRQFGRGVKLVLVLIVPLLTYSLGFILRLIQTKYIIDLGYFLTDFSALFIYTLFATFLLLGQLRYWKK
;
A
#
# COMPACT_ATOMS: atom_id res chain seq x y z
N MET A 1 12.36 20.15 10.66
CA MET A 1 11.68 19.70 9.42
C MET A 1 11.42 18.19 9.40
N PHE A 2 12.43 17.35 9.63
CA PHE A 2 12.29 15.88 9.58
C PHE A 2 11.15 15.30 10.45
N LYS A 3 11.02 15.74 11.72
CA LYS A 3 9.94 15.30 12.63
C LYS A 3 8.52 15.66 12.11
N PHE A 4 8.38 16.81 11.47
CA PHE A 4 7.10 17.27 10.92
C PHE A 4 6.70 16.45 9.69
N GLN A 5 7.67 16.12 8.82
CA GLN A 5 7.44 15.24 7.67
C GLN A 5 7.03 13.83 8.10
N LEU A 6 7.67 13.27 9.13
CA LEU A 6 7.28 11.98 9.70
C LEU A 6 5.85 12.00 10.26
N ALA A 7 5.47 13.07 10.97
CA ALA A 7 4.12 13.22 11.50
C ALA A 7 3.06 13.27 10.38
N ILE A 8 3.35 13.99 9.29
CA ILE A 8 2.47 14.02 8.12
C ILE A 8 2.34 12.65 7.47
N ILE A 9 3.47 11.95 7.24
CA ILE A 9 3.45 10.60 6.63
C ILE A 9 2.63 9.64 7.49
N ALA A 10 2.83 9.67 8.82
CA ALA A 10 2.07 8.84 9.74
C ALA A 10 0.57 9.17 9.72
N LEU A 11 0.21 10.47 9.74
CA LEU A 11 -1.18 10.92 9.67
C LEU A 11 -1.86 10.45 8.38
N VAL A 12 -1.21 10.66 7.23
CA VAL A 12 -1.73 10.24 5.92
C VAL A 12 -1.90 8.72 5.87
N THR A 13 -0.90 7.97 6.34
CA THR A 13 -0.95 6.50 6.38
C THR A 13 -2.12 6.00 7.24
N LEU A 14 -2.34 6.60 8.41
CA LEU A 14 -3.45 6.27 9.30
C LEU A 14 -4.81 6.62 8.69
N LEU A 15 -4.95 7.79 8.06
CA LEU A 15 -6.17 8.20 7.38
C LEU A 15 -6.54 7.24 6.26
N PHE A 16 -5.61 6.89 5.37
CA PHE A 16 -5.86 5.94 4.29
C PHE A 16 -6.16 4.53 4.81
N SER A 17 -5.46 4.07 5.85
CA SER A 17 -5.75 2.78 6.49
C SER A 17 -7.15 2.75 7.11
N GLY A 18 -7.57 3.84 7.76
CA GLY A 18 -8.91 4.01 8.34
C GLY A 18 -10.00 4.01 7.27
N ILE A 19 -9.77 4.69 6.14
CA ILE A 19 -10.68 4.68 4.98
C ILE A 19 -10.82 3.26 4.43
N LEU A 20 -9.71 2.55 4.21
CA LEU A 20 -9.74 1.16 3.73
C LEU A 20 -10.53 0.24 4.68
N LEU A 21 -10.29 0.35 5.99
CA LEU A 21 -11.03 -0.41 6.99
C LEU A 21 -12.53 -0.10 6.95
N SER A 22 -12.91 1.18 6.89
CA SER A 22 -14.32 1.60 6.83
C SER A 22 -15.02 1.06 5.59
N VAL A 23 -14.40 1.20 4.41
CA VAL A 23 -14.94 0.71 3.13
C VAL A 23 -15.11 -0.80 3.17
N PHE A 24 -14.08 -1.55 3.56
CA PHE A 24 -14.16 -3.02 3.58
C PHE A 24 -15.13 -3.57 4.64
N ARG A 25 -15.32 -2.85 5.74
CA ARG A 25 -16.33 -3.19 6.75
C ARG A 25 -17.75 -3.12 6.18
N GLN A 26 -18.03 -2.18 5.27
CA GLN A 26 -19.32 -2.10 4.57
C GLN A 26 -19.58 -3.32 3.66
N PHE A 27 -18.53 -3.94 3.13
CA PHE A 27 -18.65 -5.12 2.26
C PHE A 27 -18.70 -6.46 3.03
N GLY A 28 -18.75 -6.44 4.37
CA GLY A 28 -18.73 -7.66 5.19
C GLY A 28 -17.49 -8.53 4.97
N ARG A 29 -16.43 -7.98 4.38
CA ARG A 29 -15.21 -8.70 4.03
C ARG A 29 -14.32 -8.79 5.27
N GLY A 30 -13.77 -9.98 5.51
CA GLY A 30 -12.89 -10.21 6.66
C GLY A 30 -11.63 -9.33 6.65
N VAL A 31 -11.17 -8.97 7.84
CA VAL A 31 -9.98 -8.11 8.11
C VAL A 31 -8.74 -8.54 7.32
N LYS A 32 -8.62 -9.83 6.98
CA LYS A 32 -7.52 -10.39 6.20
C LYS A 32 -7.32 -9.70 4.85
N LEU A 33 -8.39 -9.38 4.11
CA LEU A 33 -8.26 -8.71 2.80
C LEU A 33 -7.82 -7.25 2.94
N VAL A 34 -8.23 -6.60 4.02
CA VAL A 34 -7.80 -5.23 4.33
C VAL A 34 -6.31 -5.19 4.64
N LEU A 35 -5.81 -6.17 5.40
CA LEU A 35 -4.39 -6.29 5.69
C LEU A 35 -3.55 -6.38 4.42
N VAL A 36 -3.99 -7.14 3.41
CA VAL A 36 -3.29 -7.28 2.12
C VAL A 36 -3.13 -5.92 1.40
N LEU A 37 -4.12 -5.03 1.53
CA LEU A 37 -4.06 -3.68 0.94
C LEU A 37 -3.32 -2.66 1.82
N ILE A 38 -3.25 -2.90 3.13
CA ILE A 38 -2.45 -2.07 4.05
C ILE A 38 -0.95 -2.32 3.83
N VAL A 39 -0.52 -3.54 3.47
CA VAL A 39 0.90 -3.86 3.22
C VAL A 39 1.56 -2.92 2.18
N PRO A 40 1.04 -2.73 0.96
CA PRO A 40 1.66 -1.83 -0.01
C PRO A 40 1.62 -0.37 0.47
N LEU A 41 0.59 0.05 1.20
CA LEU A 41 0.52 1.39 1.78
C LEU A 41 1.65 1.62 2.81
N LEU A 42 1.86 0.66 3.72
CA LEU A 42 2.97 0.73 4.68
C LEU A 42 4.33 0.71 3.98
N THR A 43 4.47 -0.13 2.95
CA THR A 43 5.71 -0.24 2.17
C THR A 43 6.01 1.07 1.43
N TYR A 44 4.99 1.71 0.86
CA TYR A 44 5.11 3.04 0.24
C TYR A 44 5.54 4.10 1.26
N SER A 45 4.89 4.15 2.42
CA SER A 45 5.22 5.11 3.48
C SER A 45 6.64 4.90 4.02
N LEU A 46 7.08 3.65 4.18
CA LEU A 46 8.46 3.32 4.54
C LEU A 46 9.44 3.80 3.46
N GLY A 47 9.16 3.53 2.19
CA GLY A 47 9.98 4.02 1.07
C GLY A 47 10.14 5.54 1.10
N PHE A 48 9.06 6.27 1.38
CA PHE A 48 9.09 7.73 1.51
C PHE A 48 9.92 8.21 2.70
N ILE A 49 9.83 7.52 3.84
CA ILE A 49 10.66 7.80 5.02
C ILE A 49 12.15 7.63 4.71
N LEU A 50 12.51 6.56 3.98
CA LEU A 50 13.90 6.30 3.61
C LEU A 50 14.47 7.40 2.70
N ARG A 51 13.66 7.98 1.82
CA ARG A 51 14.08 9.12 0.98
C ARG A 51 14.40 10.40 1.77
N LEU A 52 13.95 10.51 3.02
CA LEU A 52 14.27 11.66 3.87
C LEU A 52 15.65 11.53 4.55
N ILE A 53 16.32 10.38 4.40
CA ILE A 53 17.65 10.11 4.97
C ILE A 53 18.72 10.64 4.00
N GLN A 54 19.79 11.26 4.51
CA GLN A 54 20.83 11.90 3.69
C GLN A 54 21.85 10.94 3.06
N THR A 55 21.52 9.65 2.98
CA THR A 55 22.42 8.63 2.43
C THR A 55 21.91 8.17 1.08
N LYS A 56 22.70 8.38 0.01
CA LYS A 56 22.32 8.05 -1.38
C LYS A 56 21.74 6.64 -1.53
N TYR A 57 22.42 5.62 -0.99
CA TYR A 57 21.96 4.23 -1.03
C TYR A 57 20.57 4.03 -0.40
N ILE A 58 20.28 4.75 0.69
CA ILE A 58 19.00 4.65 1.40
C ILE A 58 17.90 5.37 0.61
N ILE A 59 18.23 6.50 -0.01
CA ILE A 59 17.32 7.22 -0.91
C ILE A 59 16.93 6.34 -2.09
N ASP A 60 17.89 5.69 -2.74
CA ASP A 60 17.65 4.80 -3.88
C ASP A 60 16.76 3.61 -3.49
N LEU A 61 16.97 3.03 -2.30
CA LEU A 61 16.11 1.99 -1.76
C LEU A 61 14.69 2.52 -1.47
N GLY A 62 14.59 3.77 -1.01
CA GLY A 62 13.32 4.47 -0.85
C GLY A 62 12.58 4.70 -2.17
N TYR A 63 13.28 4.97 -3.28
CA TYR A 63 12.69 5.01 -4.62
C TYR A 63 12.22 3.63 -5.08
N PHE A 64 13.04 2.60 -4.88
CA PHE A 64 12.66 1.23 -5.22
C PHE A 64 11.39 0.78 -4.49
N LEU A 65 11.28 1.01 -3.18
CA LEU A 65 10.12 0.56 -2.38
C LEU A 65 8.81 1.22 -2.80
N THR A 66 8.81 2.52 -3.11
CA THR A 66 7.61 3.20 -3.59
C THR A 66 7.17 2.67 -4.95
N ASP A 67 8.11 2.47 -5.88
CA ASP A 67 7.79 2.03 -7.24
C ASP A 67 7.32 0.56 -7.22
N PHE A 68 7.96 -0.26 -6.40
CA PHE A 68 7.54 -1.64 -6.15
C PHE A 68 6.14 -1.71 -5.53
N SER A 69 5.82 -0.84 -4.57
CA SER A 69 4.48 -0.83 -3.95
C SER A 69 3.38 -0.44 -4.95
N ALA A 70 3.66 0.46 -5.89
CA ALA A 70 2.74 0.78 -6.98
C ALA A 70 2.56 -0.42 -7.92
N LEU A 71 3.65 -1.06 -8.34
CA LEU A 71 3.63 -2.29 -9.14
C LEU A 71 2.83 -3.40 -8.46
N PHE A 72 3.00 -3.57 -7.15
CA PHE A 72 2.28 -4.57 -6.37
C PHE A 72 0.76 -4.36 -6.43
N ILE A 73 0.29 -3.12 -6.30
CA ILE A 73 -1.15 -2.81 -6.44
C ILE A 73 -1.66 -3.19 -7.83
N TYR A 74 -0.93 -2.81 -8.89
CA TYR A 74 -1.33 -3.16 -10.26
C TYR A 74 -1.38 -4.68 -10.47
N THR A 75 -0.38 -5.42 -9.98
CA THR A 75 -0.35 -6.88 -10.08
C THR A 75 -1.48 -7.53 -9.27
N LEU A 76 -1.81 -6.98 -8.10
CA LEU A 76 -2.88 -7.46 -7.25
C LEU A 76 -4.25 -7.29 -7.94
N PHE A 77 -4.51 -6.12 -8.54
CA PHE A 77 -5.70 -5.89 -9.35
C PHE A 77 -5.77 -6.84 -10.56
N ALA A 78 -4.67 -6.97 -11.31
CA ALA A 78 -4.60 -7.87 -12.46
C ALA A 78 -4.87 -9.33 -12.03
N THR A 79 -4.29 -9.78 -10.92
CA THR A 79 -4.51 -11.12 -10.38
C THR A 79 -5.97 -11.35 -10.00
N PHE A 80 -6.62 -10.38 -9.34
CA PHE A 80 -8.04 -10.51 -9.01
C PHE A 80 -8.95 -10.54 -10.24
N LEU A 81 -8.63 -9.78 -11.28
CA LEU A 81 -9.36 -9.84 -12.55
C LEU A 81 -9.20 -11.21 -13.21
N LEU A 82 -7.97 -11.73 -13.31
CA LEU A 82 -7.70 -13.06 -13.87
C LEU A 82 -8.40 -14.17 -13.08
N LEU A 83 -8.32 -14.15 -11.75
CA LEU A 83 -9.02 -15.12 -10.90
C LEU A 83 -10.55 -15.01 -11.02
N GLY A 84 -11.07 -13.79 -11.15
CA GLY A 84 -12.48 -13.54 -11.43
C GLY A 84 -12.91 -14.19 -12.74
N GLN A 85 -12.16 -13.93 -13.83
CA GLN A 85 -12.42 -14.55 -15.12
C GLN A 85 -12.35 -16.08 -15.05
N LEU A 86 -11.29 -16.65 -14.47
CA LEU A 86 -11.16 -18.11 -14.33
C LEU A 86 -12.32 -18.76 -13.55
N ARG A 87 -12.86 -18.07 -12.54
CA ARG A 87 -13.96 -18.58 -11.70
C ARG A 87 -15.33 -18.46 -12.38
N TYR A 88 -15.58 -17.38 -13.12
CA TYR A 88 -16.91 -17.07 -13.65
C TYR A 88 -17.08 -17.35 -15.15
N TRP A 89 -16.00 -17.45 -15.94
CA TRP A 89 -16.07 -17.82 -17.37
C TRP A 89 -15.88 -19.31 -17.66
N LYS A 90 -15.57 -20.14 -16.66
CA LYS A 90 -15.62 -21.61 -16.80
C LYS A 90 -17.06 -22.18 -16.70
N LYS A 91 -18.09 -21.34 -16.76
CA LYS A 91 -19.48 -21.75 -16.88
C LYS A 91 -19.97 -21.56 -18.30
#